data_AF-A0A5E4LM95-F1
#
_entry.id   AF-A0A5E4LM95-F1
#
_cell.length_a   1.000
_cell.length_b   1.000
_cell.length_c   1.000
_cell.angle_alpha   90.00
_cell.angle_beta   90.00
_cell.angle_gamma   90.00
#
_symmetry.space_group_name_H-M   'P 1'
#
loop_
_entity.id
_entity.type
_entity.pdbx_description
1 polymer ?
#
loop_
_entity_poly.entity_id
_entity_poly.type
_entity_poly.pdbx_seq_one_letter_code
_entity_poly.pdbx_strand_id
1 'polypeptide(L)' 'MGHLVSGYALERSGMDGGRVLQAMNKNAETPLGALVDWKGIKGEARRELVALLERMEIKWEKA' A
#
# COMPACT_ATOMS: atom_id res chain seq x y z
N MET A 1 -11.51 -5.01 -8.55
CA MET A 1 -10.46 -4.08 -8.10
C MET A 1 -10.64 -3.83 -6.62
N GLY A 2 -9.56 -3.85 -5.83
CA GLY A 2 -9.61 -3.60 -4.39
C GLY A 2 -9.61 -2.11 -4.05
N HIS A 3 -9.05 -1.75 -2.90
CA HIS A 3 -8.88 -0.35 -2.48
C HIS A 3 -7.78 0.35 -3.28
N LEU A 4 -8.02 1.61 -3.66
CA LEU A 4 -7.02 2.48 -4.29
C LEU A 4 -6.64 3.59 -3.30
N VAL A 5 -5.34 3.70 -3.00
CA VAL A 5 -4.80 4.71 -2.09
C VAL A 5 -3.91 5.64 -2.91
N SER A 6 -4.18 6.95 -2.85
CA SER A 6 -3.37 7.94 -3.55
C SER A 6 -2.06 8.23 -2.81
N GLY A 7 -1.00 8.58 -3.56
CA GLY A 7 0.28 9.02 -2.98
C GLY A 7 0.12 10.19 -2.01
N TYR A 8 -0.78 11.14 -2.30
CA TYR A 8 -1.08 12.26 -1.40
C TYR A 8 -1.65 11.82 -0.06
N ALA A 9 -2.51 10.79 -0.03
CA ALA A 9 -3.08 10.27 1.20
C ALA A 9 -2.01 9.60 2.08
N LEU A 10 -1.07 8.89 1.44
CA LEU A 10 0.09 8.29 2.11
C LEU A 10 1.03 9.35 2.69
N GLU A 11 1.37 10.38 1.92
CA GLU A 11 2.23 11.48 2.39
C GLU A 11 1.60 12.24 3.56
N ARG A 12 0.27 12.48 3.52
CA ARG A 12 -0.42 13.30 4.53
C ARG A 12 -0.77 12.54 5.80
N SER A 13 -1.13 11.26 5.69
CA SER A 13 -1.67 10.48 6.81
C SER A 13 -0.65 9.51 7.41
N GLY A 14 0.53 9.39 6.78
CA GLY A 14 1.53 8.39 7.11
C GLY A 14 1.12 6.98 6.70
N MET A 15 2.08 6.05 6.81
CA MET A 15 1.85 4.63 6.59
C MET A 15 1.57 3.91 7.89
N ASP A 16 0.32 3.48 8.04
CA ASP A 16 -0.14 2.67 9.15
C ASP A 16 -0.52 1.28 8.64
N GLY A 17 0.26 0.27 9.03
CA GLY A 17 0.02 -1.13 8.68
C GLY A 17 -1.37 -1.63 9.07
N GLY A 18 -1.93 -1.13 10.18
CA GLY A 18 -3.29 -1.47 10.59
C GLY A 18 -4.34 -1.00 9.58
N ARG A 19 -4.13 0.18 8.98
CA ARG A 19 -5.01 0.70 7.92
C ARG A 19 -4.85 -0.08 6.62
N VAL A 20 -3.63 -0.52 6.30
CA VAL A 20 -3.37 -1.39 5.13
C VAL A 20 -4.10 -2.73 5.30
N LEU A 21 -3.98 -3.39 6.46
CA LEU A 21 -4.74 -4.63 6.74
C LEU A 21 -6.24 -4.41 6.68
N GLN A 22 -6.72 -3.30 7.24
CA GLN A 22 -8.13 -2.98 7.19
C GLN A 22 -8.62 -2.83 5.74
N ALA A 23 -7.85 -2.15 4.89
CA ALA A 23 -8.19 -1.98 3.48
C ALA A 23 -8.17 -3.32 2.73
N MET A 24 -7.25 -4.23 3.06
CA MET A 24 -7.21 -5.58 2.46
C MET A 24 -8.42 -6.41 2.88
N ASN A 25 -8.74 -6.44 4.18
CA ASN A 25 -9.85 -7.21 4.75
C ASN A 25 -11.24 -6.68 4.37
N LYS A 26 -11.35 -5.40 3.96
CA LYS A 26 -12.61 -4.79 3.54
C LYS A 26 -12.92 -5.00 2.04
N ASN A 27 -12.19 -5.86 1.34
CA ASN A 27 -12.55 -6.25 -0.03
C ASN A 27 -13.45 -7.49 -0.01
N ALA A 28 -14.36 -7.59 -0.98
CA ALA A 28 -15.22 -8.76 -1.15
C ALA A 28 -14.41 -10.05 -1.40
N GLU A 29 -13.23 -9.91 -2.01
CA GLU A 29 -12.24 -10.96 -2.21
C GLU A 29 -10.92 -10.53 -1.58
N THR A 30 -10.23 -11.46 -0.91
CA THR A 30 -8.92 -11.18 -0.31
C THR A 30 -7.91 -10.83 -1.41
N PRO A 31 -7.34 -9.61 -1.41
CA PRO A 31 -6.34 -9.22 -2.40
C PRO A 31 -5.10 -10.10 -2.30
N LEU A 32 -4.57 -10.54 -3.43
CA LEU A 32 -3.34 -11.33 -3.49
C LEU A 32 -2.07 -10.50 -3.23
N GLY A 33 -2.19 -9.17 -3.28
CA GLY A 33 -1.07 -8.25 -3.15
C GLY A 33 -1.46 -6.80 -3.43
N ALA A 34 -0.45 -5.95 -3.57
CA ALA A 34 -0.57 -4.53 -3.86
C ALA A 34 0.16 -4.14 -5.16
N LEU A 35 -0.51 -3.33 -6.00
CA LEU A 35 0.12 -2.70 -7.15
C LEU A 35 0.62 -1.31 -6.75
N VAL A 36 1.91 -1.04 -6.91
CA VAL A 36 2.55 0.20 -6.46
C VAL A 36 2.94 1.06 -7.64
N ASP A 37 2.31 2.23 -7.78
CA ASP A 37 2.72 3.25 -8.75
C ASP A 37 4.09 3.82 -8.37
N TRP A 38 5.12 3.35 -9.08
CA TRP A 38 6.50 3.68 -8.78
C TRP A 38 6.86 5.12 -9.19
N LYS A 39 6.04 5.83 -9.97
CA LYS A 39 6.30 7.24 -10.31
C LYS A 39 5.45 8.19 -9.50
N GLY A 40 4.25 7.77 -9.10
CA GLY A 40 3.28 8.57 -8.34
C GLY A 40 3.59 8.73 -6.85
N ILE A 41 4.44 7.88 -6.25
CA ILE A 41 4.81 7.95 -4.82
C ILE A 41 6.25 8.44 -4.66
N LYS A 42 6.46 9.51 -3.88
CA LYS A 42 7.80 10.11 -3.69
C LYS A 42 8.72 9.27 -2.79
N GLY A 43 10.03 9.53 -2.89
CA GLY A 43 11.11 8.64 -2.45
C GLY A 43 11.03 8.09 -1.02
N GLU A 44 10.81 8.95 -0.01
CA GLU A 44 10.72 8.51 1.39
C GLU A 44 9.44 7.70 1.64
N ALA A 45 8.29 8.23 1.21
CA ALA A 45 7.01 7.54 1.33
C ALA A 45 7.01 6.17 0.62
N ARG A 46 7.71 6.07 -0.51
CA ARG A 46 7.85 4.82 -1.26
C ARG A 46 8.68 3.79 -0.50
N ARG A 47 9.81 4.21 0.09
CA ARG A 47 10.68 3.30 0.87
C ARG A 47 9.93 2.75 2.08
N GLU A 48 9.23 3.61 2.80
CA GLU A 48 8.40 3.20 3.93
C GLU A 48 7.26 2.25 3.50
N LEU A 49 6.64 2.50 2.34
CA LEU A 49 5.55 1.65 1.84
C LEU A 49 6.05 0.24 1.52
N VAL A 50 7.17 0.15 0.81
CA VAL A 50 7.79 -1.14 0.48
C VAL A 50 8.17 -1.89 1.76
N ALA A 51 8.83 -1.21 2.70
CA ALA A 51 9.22 -1.81 3.97
C ALA A 51 8.00 -2.30 4.78
N LEU A 52 6.88 -1.56 4.73
CA LEU A 52 5.64 -1.96 5.38
C LEU A 52 5.05 -3.21 4.72
N LEU A 53 4.92 -3.23 3.40
CA LEU A 53 4.38 -4.37 2.65
C LEU A 53 5.22 -5.64 2.87
N GLU A 54 6.54 -5.51 2.86
CA GLU A 54 7.47 -6.62 3.15
C GLU A 54 7.34 -7.14 4.58
N ARG A 55 7.28 -6.26 5.58
CA ARG A 55 7.06 -6.66 6.99
C ARG A 55 5.72 -7.37 7.21
N MET A 56 4.74 -7.09 6.37
CA MET A 56 3.40 -7.67 6.43
C MET A 56 3.26 -8.91 5.54
N GLU A 57 4.34 -9.33 4.88
CA GLU A 57 4.35 -10.45 3.93
C GLU A 57 3.33 -10.27 2.77
N ILE A 58 3.02 -9.02 2.43
CA ILE A 58 2.13 -8.68 1.32
C ILE A 58 2.96 -8.64 0.03
N LYS A 59 2.58 -9.47 -0.94
CA LYS A 59 3.17 -9.42 -2.29
C LYS A 59 2.90 -8.06 -2.92
N TRP A 60 3.90 -7.50 -3.58
CA TRP A 60 3.73 -6.23 -4.28
C TRP A 60 4.48 -6.22 -5.60
N GLU A 61 3.93 -5.46 -6.55
CA GLU A 61 4.49 -5.32 -7.89
C GLU A 61 4.55 -3.85 -8.28
N LYS A 62 5.54 -3.50 -9.12
CA LYS A 62 5.69 -2.14 -9.65
C LYS A 62 4.79 -1.96 -10.86
N ALA A 63 4.00 -0.88 -10.85
CA ALA A 63 3.26 -0.38 -12.00
C ALA A 63 4.03 0.72 -12.74
#